data_AF-A0A1Y5I6K5-F1
#
_entry.id   AF-A0A1Y5I6K5-F1
#
_cell.length_a   1.000
_cell.length_b   1.000
_cell.length_c   1.000
_cell.angle_alpha   90.00
_cell.angle_beta   90.00
_cell.angle_gamma   90.00
#
_symmetry.space_group_name_H-M   'P 1'
#
loop_
_entity.id
_entity.type
_entity.pdbx_description
1 polymer ?
#
loop_
_entity_poly.entity_id
_entity_poly.type
_entity_poly.pdbx_seq_one_letter_code
_entity_poly.pdbx_strand_id
1 'polypeptide(L)'
;MKITKKSKASKKIKKESDGDANEGSIKAKNEPMKQGYDIATGVVQDEALHAKYSAMTLDELKQYMKINRMPQSEIGQKNKRINYKKPDFVAHCVDGELWGRYPMCPKCAPKKVTLRVTYKDEHHKGQGRWRCQGYWDKNIGGLVKCSFNYSDDAKNDTPQTRLPWRHPGDEISDDEEDDVNAGMEKPVEFPEDLGTLPPIDMAKKMLEICREHKLTLPQADNDAVRECYTKLQASIDYNDEYDVKTAFNLLKESFPPLTAEEKAGGPAPRNPANAALCAALEAIFAAAKTSPEDPMKAASYRKAAMSIREIDFEVTNGIAISKGKLKVPNVGPSLGAQIQFWIENGRFERMEYYERGEIPPSTKK
;
A
#
# COMPACT_ATOMS: atom_id res chain seq x y z
N MET A 1 7.82 0.42 54.81
CA MET A 1 6.41 0.77 54.53
C MET A 1 6.02 0.17 53.18
N LYS A 2 5.28 -0.94 53.18
CA LYS A 2 4.77 -1.60 51.96
C LYS A 2 3.29 -1.25 51.85
N ILE A 3 2.90 -0.52 50.81
CA ILE A 3 1.50 -0.19 50.51
C ILE A 3 1.12 -0.92 49.22
N THR A 4 0.45 -2.06 49.38
CA THR A 4 -0.15 -2.84 48.30
C THR A 4 -1.53 -2.29 47.95
N LYS A 5 -1.80 -2.16 46.64
CA LYS A 5 -3.03 -1.60 46.05
C LYS A 5 -4.24 -2.53 46.29
N LYS A 6 -5.36 -1.94 46.73
CA LYS A 6 -6.67 -2.59 46.90
C LYS A 6 -7.36 -2.79 45.55
N SER A 7 -7.73 -4.03 45.25
CA SER A 7 -8.76 -4.41 44.28
C SER A 7 -10.16 -4.23 44.90
N LYS A 8 -11.06 -3.47 44.27
CA LYS A 8 -12.48 -3.43 44.64
C LYS A 8 -13.30 -4.18 43.60
N ALA A 9 -13.81 -5.34 44.00
CA ALA A 9 -14.93 -6.03 43.37
C ALA A 9 -16.24 -5.41 43.89
N SER A 10 -17.20 -5.18 43.00
CA SER A 10 -18.55 -4.71 43.37
C SER A 10 -19.63 -5.61 42.77
N LYS A 11 -20.12 -6.50 43.65
CA LYS A 11 -21.50 -6.95 43.89
C LYS A 11 -22.49 -7.02 42.71
N LYS A 12 -22.80 -8.27 42.35
CA LYS A 12 -23.98 -8.72 41.59
C LYS A 12 -25.20 -8.74 42.54
N ILE A 13 -26.26 -7.99 42.24
CA ILE A 13 -27.55 -8.08 42.94
C ILE A 13 -28.49 -8.88 42.04
N LYS A 14 -28.98 -10.01 42.56
CA LYS A 14 -30.05 -10.83 41.99
C LYS A 14 -31.39 -10.08 42.11
N LYS A 15 -32.20 -10.14 41.06
CA LYS A 15 -33.66 -9.95 41.16
C LYS A 15 -34.29 -11.18 40.52
N GLU A 16 -35.01 -11.95 41.33
CA GLU A 16 -35.86 -13.05 40.90
C GLU A 16 -37.20 -12.47 40.41
N SER A 17 -37.68 -13.02 39.29
CA SER A 17 -39.10 -13.11 38.97
C SER A 17 -39.28 -14.28 38.00
N ASP A 18 -40.01 -15.28 38.47
CA ASP A 18 -40.46 -16.45 37.73
C ASP A 18 -41.28 -16.08 36.48
N GLY A 19 -41.18 -16.90 35.44
CA GLY A 19 -41.98 -16.78 34.21
C GLY A 19 -41.35 -17.52 33.05
N ASP A 20 -41.79 -18.75 32.87
CA ASP A 20 -41.42 -19.74 31.85
C ASP A 20 -41.64 -19.26 30.41
N ALA A 21 -40.61 -19.30 29.56
CA ALA A 21 -40.72 -19.46 28.10
C ALA A 21 -39.33 -19.65 27.46
N ASN A 22 -39.17 -20.84 26.90
CA ASN A 22 -38.06 -21.32 26.09
C ASN A 22 -37.82 -20.46 24.83
N GLU A 23 -36.68 -19.77 24.72
CA GLU A 23 -36.14 -19.31 23.43
C GLU A 23 -34.62 -19.09 23.49
N GLY A 24 -33.88 -19.92 22.75
CA GLY A 24 -32.42 -19.82 22.62
C GLY A 24 -32.02 -18.55 21.87
N SER A 25 -31.50 -17.58 22.60
CA SER A 25 -31.00 -16.32 22.03
C SER A 25 -29.61 -16.52 21.40
N ILE A 26 -29.58 -16.60 20.07
CA ILE A 26 -28.37 -16.49 19.26
C ILE A 26 -27.81 -15.07 19.46
N LYS A 27 -26.60 -14.95 19.99
CA LYS A 27 -25.87 -13.67 20.06
C LYS A 27 -25.60 -13.16 18.63
N ALA A 28 -26.35 -12.16 18.20
CA ALA A 28 -26.09 -11.44 16.96
C ALA A 28 -24.66 -10.88 16.96
N LYS A 29 -23.80 -11.37 16.06
CA LYS A 29 -22.51 -10.75 15.78
C LYS A 29 -22.81 -9.40 15.12
N ASN A 30 -22.33 -8.32 15.74
CA ASN A 30 -22.49 -6.95 15.26
C ASN A 30 -21.62 -6.77 13.99
N GLU A 31 -22.12 -7.19 12.82
CA GLU A 31 -21.43 -7.02 11.54
C GLU A 31 -21.36 -5.53 11.17
N PRO A 32 -20.22 -5.05 10.62
CA PRO A 32 -20.09 -3.67 10.18
C PRO A 32 -21.07 -3.34 9.05
N MET A 33 -21.95 -2.36 9.28
CA MET A 33 -22.89 -1.85 8.26
C MET A 33 -22.20 -0.93 7.26
N LYS A 34 -22.67 -0.96 6.00
CA LYS A 34 -22.19 -0.08 4.92
C LYS A 34 -22.56 1.40 5.15
N GLN A 35 -21.87 2.30 4.47
CA GLN A 35 -22.19 3.73 4.48
C GLN A 35 -23.03 4.07 3.24
N GLY A 36 -24.17 4.75 3.45
CA GLY A 36 -25.11 5.09 2.37
C GLY A 36 -26.06 3.94 2.01
N TYR A 37 -26.70 4.04 0.84
CA TYR A 37 -27.56 3.00 0.31
C TYR A 37 -26.73 1.77 -0.13
N ASP A 38 -27.11 0.60 0.37
CA ASP A 38 -26.49 -0.67 0.03
C ASP A 38 -27.16 -1.27 -1.21
N ILE A 39 -26.47 -1.19 -2.36
CA ILE A 39 -26.95 -1.75 -3.62
C ILE A 39 -27.07 -3.28 -3.63
N ALA A 40 -26.41 -3.98 -2.70
CA ALA A 40 -26.45 -5.45 -2.62
C ALA A 40 -27.68 -5.97 -1.88
N THR A 41 -28.23 -5.17 -0.96
CA THR A 41 -29.46 -5.49 -0.22
C THR A 41 -30.67 -4.69 -0.71
N GLY A 42 -30.44 -3.79 -1.65
CA GLY A 42 -31.43 -2.90 -2.24
C GLY A 42 -32.35 -3.60 -3.24
N VAL A 43 -33.18 -2.80 -3.90
CA VAL A 43 -34.03 -3.27 -5.00
C VAL A 43 -33.15 -3.65 -6.18
N VAL A 44 -33.41 -4.83 -6.74
CA VAL A 44 -32.74 -5.32 -7.96
C VAL A 44 -33.06 -4.34 -9.09
N GLN A 45 -32.04 -3.65 -9.58
CA GLN A 45 -32.20 -2.59 -10.59
C GLN A 45 -32.56 -3.14 -11.97
N ASP A 46 -32.03 -4.32 -12.32
CA ASP A 46 -32.33 -5.03 -13.56
C ASP A 46 -32.30 -6.54 -13.30
N GLU A 47 -33.45 -7.20 -13.47
CA GLU A 47 -33.61 -8.63 -13.17
C GLU A 47 -32.82 -9.52 -14.14
N ALA A 48 -32.67 -9.11 -15.40
CA ALA A 48 -31.97 -9.88 -16.42
C ALA A 48 -30.44 -9.85 -16.20
N LEU A 49 -29.88 -8.67 -15.93
CA LEU A 49 -28.47 -8.52 -15.57
C LEU A 49 -28.17 -9.16 -14.22
N HIS A 50 -29.08 -9.04 -13.25
CA HIS A 50 -28.91 -9.71 -11.96
C HIS A 50 -28.89 -11.23 -12.11
N ALA A 51 -29.76 -11.80 -12.96
CA ALA A 51 -29.74 -13.23 -13.28
C ALA A 51 -28.43 -13.65 -13.97
N LYS A 52 -27.98 -12.88 -14.97
CA LYS A 52 -26.70 -13.09 -15.69
C LYS A 52 -25.52 -13.17 -14.71
N TYR A 53 -25.35 -12.17 -13.86
CA TYR A 53 -24.22 -12.11 -12.93
C TYR A 53 -24.37 -13.05 -11.72
N SER A 54 -25.59 -13.36 -11.29
CA SER A 54 -25.83 -14.33 -10.21
C SER A 54 -25.46 -15.76 -10.62
N ALA A 55 -25.65 -16.10 -11.91
CA ALA A 55 -25.28 -17.39 -12.49
C ALA A 55 -23.76 -17.58 -12.59
N MET A 56 -22.98 -16.50 -12.69
CA MET A 56 -21.52 -16.56 -12.72
C MET A 56 -20.92 -17.03 -11.39
N THR A 57 -19.73 -17.59 -11.49
CA THR A 57 -18.87 -17.95 -10.35
C THR A 57 -18.30 -16.71 -9.67
N LEU A 58 -17.81 -16.88 -8.44
CA LEU A 58 -17.20 -15.77 -7.69
C LEU A 58 -15.95 -15.22 -8.39
N ASP A 59 -15.20 -16.07 -9.09
CA ASP A 59 -13.94 -15.69 -9.70
C ASP A 59 -14.15 -14.93 -11.02
N GLU A 60 -15.14 -15.33 -11.82
CA GLU A 60 -15.61 -14.55 -12.98
C GLU A 60 -16.07 -13.15 -12.55
N LEU A 61 -16.84 -13.05 -11.46
CA LEU A 61 -17.28 -11.75 -10.93
C LEU A 61 -16.09 -10.89 -10.47
N LYS A 62 -15.11 -11.47 -9.78
CA LYS A 62 -13.88 -10.74 -9.41
C LYS A 62 -13.10 -10.27 -10.64
N GLN A 63 -13.11 -11.03 -11.73
CA GLN A 63 -12.45 -10.65 -12.98
C GLN A 63 -13.12 -9.42 -13.60
N TYR A 64 -14.45 -9.40 -13.70
CA TYR A 64 -15.20 -8.20 -14.13
C TYR A 64 -14.82 -6.98 -13.29
N MET A 65 -14.73 -7.14 -11.97
CA MET A 65 -14.33 -6.05 -11.08
C MET A 65 -12.89 -5.60 -11.31
N LYS A 66 -11.96 -6.53 -11.58
CA LYS A 66 -10.55 -6.22 -11.84
C LYS A 66 -10.38 -5.46 -13.14
N ILE A 67 -10.99 -5.92 -14.24
CA ILE A 67 -10.92 -5.29 -15.56
C ILE A 67 -11.50 -3.87 -15.51
N ASN A 68 -12.60 -3.68 -14.76
CA ASN A 68 -13.23 -2.39 -14.59
C ASN A 68 -12.61 -1.54 -13.45
N ARG A 69 -11.50 -1.99 -12.84
CA ARG A 69 -10.83 -1.34 -11.70
C ARG A 69 -11.78 -0.97 -10.55
N MET A 70 -12.84 -1.75 -10.41
CA MET A 70 -13.86 -1.60 -9.39
C MET A 70 -13.33 -2.11 -8.05
N PRO A 71 -13.78 -1.51 -6.94
CA PRO A 71 -13.32 -1.95 -5.64
C PRO A 71 -13.83 -3.34 -5.26
N GLN A 72 -13.04 -4.10 -4.49
CA GLN A 72 -13.43 -5.42 -3.96
C GLN A 72 -13.78 -5.40 -2.46
N SER A 73 -13.81 -4.21 -1.88
CA SER A 73 -14.11 -3.98 -0.48
C SER A 73 -14.55 -2.53 -0.33
N GLU A 74 -15.26 -2.20 0.75
CA GLU A 74 -15.62 -0.83 1.10
C GLU A 74 -15.31 -0.51 2.56
N ILE A 75 -15.49 0.75 2.92
CA ILE A 75 -15.38 1.20 4.31
C ILE A 75 -16.79 1.39 4.85
N GLY A 76 -17.16 0.53 5.80
CA GLY A 76 -18.40 0.64 6.54
C GLY A 76 -18.36 1.69 7.65
N GLN A 77 -19.34 1.65 8.54
CA GLN A 77 -19.41 2.51 9.70
C GLN A 77 -18.16 2.36 10.61
N LYS A 78 -17.75 3.47 11.23
CA LYS A 78 -16.58 3.55 12.13
C LYS A 78 -15.24 3.14 11.46
N ASN A 79 -15.10 3.38 10.16
CA ASN A 79 -13.89 3.07 9.37
C ASN A 79 -13.52 1.57 9.33
N LYS A 80 -14.49 0.67 9.53
CA LYS A 80 -14.24 -0.77 9.41
C LYS A 80 -14.28 -1.19 7.95
N ARG A 81 -13.29 -1.98 7.52
CA ARG A 81 -13.28 -2.59 6.17
C ARG A 81 -14.34 -3.68 6.08
N ILE A 82 -15.11 -3.68 5.01
CA ILE A 82 -16.08 -4.71 4.64
C ILE A 82 -15.59 -5.32 3.33
N ASN A 83 -15.29 -6.61 3.33
CA ASN A 83 -14.92 -7.34 2.12
C ASN A 83 -16.20 -7.75 1.39
N TYR A 84 -16.20 -7.62 0.07
CA TYR A 84 -17.36 -7.98 -0.74
C TYR A 84 -17.58 -9.50 -0.75
N LYS A 85 -18.84 -9.88 -0.55
CA LYS A 85 -19.37 -11.24 -0.73
C LYS A 85 -19.94 -11.35 -2.15
N LYS A 86 -20.32 -12.56 -2.56
CA LYS A 86 -20.90 -12.81 -3.90
C LYS A 86 -22.05 -11.83 -4.25
N PRO A 87 -23.03 -11.55 -3.36
CA PRO A 87 -24.12 -10.61 -3.66
C PRO A 87 -23.62 -9.19 -3.93
N ASP A 88 -22.58 -8.74 -3.22
CA ASP A 88 -21.98 -7.42 -3.43
C ASP A 88 -21.35 -7.34 -4.81
N PHE A 89 -20.62 -8.39 -5.22
CA PHE A 89 -20.02 -8.45 -6.54
C PHE A 89 -21.07 -8.44 -7.66
N VAL A 90 -22.15 -9.20 -7.51
CA VAL A 90 -23.27 -9.20 -8.46
C VAL A 90 -23.84 -7.78 -8.58
N ALA A 91 -24.17 -7.15 -7.46
CA ALA A 91 -24.74 -5.80 -7.46
C ALA A 91 -23.81 -4.76 -8.11
N HIS A 92 -22.51 -4.81 -7.84
CA HIS A 92 -21.54 -3.92 -8.46
C HIS A 92 -21.35 -4.17 -9.97
N CYS A 93 -21.48 -5.41 -10.44
CA CYS A 93 -21.43 -5.71 -11.87
C CYS A 93 -22.68 -5.23 -12.60
N VAL A 94 -23.87 -5.40 -11.99
CA VAL A 94 -25.13 -4.86 -12.54
C VAL A 94 -25.09 -3.33 -12.58
N ASP A 95 -24.68 -2.68 -11.50
CA ASP A 95 -24.50 -1.22 -11.44
C ASP A 95 -23.48 -0.73 -12.48
N GLY A 96 -22.40 -1.48 -12.63
CA GLY A 96 -21.36 -1.23 -13.61
C GLY A 96 -21.86 -1.29 -15.05
N GLU A 97 -22.62 -2.33 -15.41
CA GLU A 97 -23.12 -2.50 -16.79
C GLU A 97 -24.22 -1.48 -17.14
N LEU A 98 -25.02 -1.04 -16.15
CA LEU A 98 -26.05 -0.01 -16.36
C LEU A 98 -25.48 1.40 -16.45
N TRP A 99 -24.52 1.75 -15.58
CA TRP A 99 -24.10 3.14 -15.39
C TRP A 99 -22.63 3.40 -15.75
N GLY A 100 -21.86 2.36 -15.99
CA GLY A 100 -20.42 2.41 -16.24
C GLY A 100 -19.56 2.18 -15.00
N ARG A 101 -18.24 2.08 -15.21
CA ARG A 101 -17.24 1.89 -14.16
C ARG A 101 -16.87 3.19 -13.47
N TYR A 102 -16.26 3.05 -12.29
CA TYR A 102 -15.85 4.21 -11.48
C TYR A 102 -14.68 4.97 -12.14
N PRO A 103 -14.75 6.31 -12.17
CA PRO A 103 -13.68 7.13 -12.72
C PRO A 103 -12.45 7.17 -11.80
N MET A 104 -11.31 7.51 -12.39
CA MET A 104 -10.07 7.75 -11.67
C MET A 104 -10.11 9.07 -10.92
N CYS A 105 -9.41 9.14 -9.79
CA CYS A 105 -9.29 10.38 -9.05
C CYS A 105 -8.47 11.41 -9.86
N PRO A 106 -8.99 12.62 -10.15
CA PRO A 106 -8.25 13.61 -10.93
C PRO A 106 -6.97 14.09 -10.22
N LYS A 107 -6.94 14.07 -8.88
CA LYS A 107 -5.76 14.45 -8.07
C LYS A 107 -4.73 13.32 -7.94
N CYS A 108 -5.15 12.07 -8.12
CA CYS A 108 -4.29 10.88 -7.98
C CYS A 108 -4.23 10.06 -9.27
N ALA A 109 -4.63 10.64 -10.41
CA ALA A 109 -4.70 9.96 -11.71
C ALA A 109 -3.38 9.31 -12.11
N PRO A 110 -2.19 9.92 -11.88
CA PRO A 110 -0.90 9.26 -12.16
C PRO A 110 -0.68 7.98 -11.36
N LYS A 111 -1.42 7.77 -10.26
CA LYS A 111 -1.35 6.59 -9.39
C LYS A 111 -2.54 5.65 -9.60
N LYS A 112 -3.32 5.85 -10.67
CA LYS A 112 -4.47 5.02 -11.09
C LYS A 112 -5.46 4.72 -9.94
N VAL A 113 -5.69 5.68 -9.04
CA VAL A 113 -6.57 5.49 -7.87
C VAL A 113 -8.03 5.63 -8.27
N THR A 114 -8.79 4.55 -8.16
CA THR A 114 -10.25 4.56 -8.41
C THR A 114 -10.98 5.31 -7.29
N LEU A 115 -11.93 6.17 -7.67
CA LEU A 115 -12.84 6.81 -6.74
C LEU A 115 -13.82 5.80 -6.14
N ARG A 116 -14.42 6.17 -5.01
CA ARG A 116 -15.49 5.41 -4.38
C ARG A 116 -16.73 6.25 -4.25
N VAL A 117 -17.86 5.66 -4.56
CA VAL A 117 -19.16 6.31 -4.48
C VAL A 117 -19.91 5.84 -3.24
N THR A 118 -20.66 6.76 -2.65
CA THR A 118 -21.67 6.49 -1.63
C THR A 118 -23.00 6.99 -2.17
N TYR A 119 -23.92 6.06 -2.41
CA TYR A 119 -25.25 6.38 -2.94
C TYR A 119 -26.17 6.88 -1.83
N LYS A 120 -27.07 7.80 -2.21
CA LYS A 120 -28.07 8.36 -1.30
C LYS A 120 -29.31 7.47 -1.21
N ASP A 121 -29.74 6.92 -2.35
CA ASP A 121 -30.94 6.12 -2.51
C ASP A 121 -30.78 5.15 -3.69
N GLU A 122 -31.85 4.40 -3.96
CA GLU A 122 -31.95 3.40 -5.03
C GLU A 122 -31.99 3.99 -6.44
N HIS A 123 -32.37 5.27 -6.60
CA HIS A 123 -32.51 5.94 -7.90
C HIS A 123 -31.25 6.75 -8.23
N HIS A 124 -30.08 6.24 -7.86
CA HIS A 124 -28.82 6.97 -7.92
C HIS A 124 -28.33 7.29 -9.34
N LYS A 125 -28.80 6.58 -10.39
CA LYS A 125 -28.40 6.80 -11.80
C LYS A 125 -26.87 6.86 -12.00
N GLY A 126 -26.16 6.00 -11.26
CA GLY A 126 -24.70 5.99 -11.21
C GLY A 126 -24.02 7.15 -10.47
N GLN A 127 -24.75 8.11 -9.93
CA GLN A 127 -24.19 9.29 -9.24
C GLN A 127 -24.36 9.23 -7.72
N GLY A 128 -23.46 9.90 -7.01
CA GLY A 128 -23.46 9.92 -5.56
C GLY A 128 -22.31 10.73 -5.00
N ARG A 129 -22.02 10.54 -3.72
CA ARG A 129 -20.87 11.17 -3.08
C ARG A 129 -19.60 10.40 -3.44
N TRP A 130 -18.75 10.99 -4.25
CA TRP A 130 -17.48 10.42 -4.69
C TRP A 130 -16.36 10.83 -3.74
N ARG A 131 -15.55 9.89 -3.27
CA ARG A 131 -14.40 10.14 -2.40
C ARG A 131 -13.18 9.33 -2.86
N CYS A 132 -12.01 9.97 -2.84
CA CYS A 132 -10.75 9.27 -2.98
C CYS A 132 -10.27 8.77 -1.61
N GLN A 133 -9.88 7.49 -1.50
CA GLN A 133 -9.31 6.96 -0.26
C GLN A 133 -7.81 7.25 -0.10
N GLY A 134 -7.19 7.85 -1.12
CA GLY A 134 -5.75 7.97 -1.22
C GLY A 134 -5.12 6.69 -1.75
N TYR A 135 -3.79 6.65 -1.75
CA TYR A 135 -3.01 5.51 -2.19
C TYR A 135 -1.98 5.15 -1.13
N TRP A 136 -1.60 3.87 -1.10
CA TRP A 136 -0.46 3.45 -0.29
C TRP A 136 0.82 3.74 -1.07
N ASP A 137 1.64 4.64 -0.54
CA ASP A 137 2.95 4.91 -1.12
C ASP A 137 3.97 3.93 -0.51
N LYS A 138 4.48 3.01 -1.33
CA LYS A 138 5.47 2.01 -0.92
C LYS A 138 6.80 2.65 -0.52
N ASN A 139 7.16 3.79 -1.12
CA ASN A 139 8.41 4.50 -0.81
C ASN A 139 8.33 5.18 0.56
N ILE A 140 7.14 5.68 0.93
CA ILE A 140 6.88 6.30 2.24
C ILE A 140 6.50 5.25 3.30
N GLY A 141 6.04 4.07 2.86
CA GLY A 141 5.55 3.00 3.72
C GLY A 141 4.27 3.40 4.45
N GLY A 142 3.40 4.19 3.81
CA GLY A 142 2.22 4.76 4.44
C GLY A 142 1.12 5.17 3.47
N LEU A 143 -0.11 5.33 4.00
CA LEU A 143 -1.26 5.80 3.24
C LEU A 143 -1.17 7.33 3.05
N VAL A 144 -0.98 7.77 1.82
CA VAL A 144 -1.10 9.16 1.42
C VAL A 144 -2.58 9.48 1.23
N LYS A 145 -3.15 10.24 2.17
CA LYS A 145 -4.58 10.62 2.11
C LYS A 145 -4.80 11.65 1.00
N CYS A 146 -5.80 11.39 0.16
CA CYS A 146 -6.29 12.38 -0.80
C CYS A 146 -7.47 13.14 -0.20
N SER A 147 -7.51 14.45 -0.43
CA SER A 147 -8.62 15.33 0.00
C SER A 147 -9.75 15.42 -1.02
N PHE A 148 -9.67 14.68 -2.13
CA PHE A 148 -10.72 14.70 -3.15
C PHE A 148 -12.03 14.12 -2.60
N ASN A 149 -13.08 14.92 -2.67
CA ASN A 149 -14.42 14.53 -2.28
C ASN A 149 -15.41 15.37 -3.07
N TYR A 150 -16.21 14.75 -3.91
CA TYR A 150 -17.24 15.40 -4.72
C TYR A 150 -18.64 14.92 -4.31
N SER A 151 -19.61 15.82 -4.30
CA SER A 151 -21.02 15.46 -4.22
C SER A 151 -21.85 16.54 -4.91
N ASP A 152 -22.92 16.15 -5.57
CA ASP A 152 -23.87 17.06 -6.23
C ASP A 152 -24.36 18.17 -5.28
N ASP A 153 -24.60 17.83 -4.01
CA ASP A 153 -25.04 18.77 -2.98
C ASP A 153 -23.99 19.84 -2.63
N ALA A 154 -22.69 19.52 -2.78
CA ALA A 154 -21.59 20.38 -2.32
C ALA A 154 -20.97 21.24 -3.43
N LYS A 155 -21.23 20.93 -4.72
CA LYS A 155 -20.74 21.65 -5.91
C LYS A 155 -19.26 22.10 -5.84
N ASN A 156 -18.41 21.29 -5.22
CA ASN A 156 -17.07 21.70 -4.81
C ASN A 156 -15.97 21.29 -5.80
N ASP A 157 -16.15 20.19 -6.53
CA ASP A 157 -15.25 19.66 -7.56
C ASP A 157 -16.07 19.31 -8.83
N THR A 158 -15.41 18.97 -9.95
CA THR A 158 -16.10 18.66 -11.23
C THR A 158 -16.94 17.38 -11.14
N PRO A 159 -18.13 17.34 -11.81
CA PRO A 159 -18.93 16.12 -11.91
C PRO A 159 -18.10 14.99 -12.50
N GLN A 160 -18.15 13.84 -11.84
CA GLN A 160 -17.43 12.66 -12.28
C GLN A 160 -18.34 11.82 -13.17
N THR A 161 -18.04 11.80 -14.46
CA THR A 161 -18.71 10.93 -15.42
C THR A 161 -18.10 9.53 -15.32
N ARG A 162 -18.96 8.51 -15.27
CA ARG A 162 -18.52 7.12 -15.30
C ARG A 162 -17.96 6.77 -16.67
N LEU A 163 -16.99 5.86 -16.65
CA LEU A 163 -16.38 5.36 -17.88
C LEU A 163 -17.16 4.15 -18.40
N PRO A 164 -17.09 3.81 -19.69
CA PRO A 164 -17.75 2.62 -20.23
C PRO A 164 -17.37 1.35 -19.45
N TRP A 165 -18.38 0.51 -19.20
CA TRP A 165 -18.17 -0.82 -18.63
C TRP A 165 -17.47 -1.72 -19.65
N ARG A 166 -16.55 -2.56 -19.18
CA ARG A 166 -15.79 -3.51 -20.00
C ARG A 166 -16.18 -4.94 -19.69
N HIS A 167 -16.11 -5.77 -20.72
CA HIS A 167 -16.27 -7.21 -20.65
C HIS A 167 -14.90 -7.91 -20.77
N PRO A 168 -14.74 -9.11 -20.17
CA PRO A 168 -13.61 -9.97 -20.44
C PRO A 168 -13.43 -10.20 -21.94
N GLY A 169 -12.25 -9.86 -22.47
CA GLY A 169 -11.94 -9.94 -23.90
C GLY A 169 -11.93 -8.61 -24.65
N ASP A 170 -12.41 -7.51 -24.06
CA ASP A 170 -12.29 -6.18 -24.67
C ASP A 170 -10.82 -5.72 -24.71
N GLU A 171 -10.37 -5.18 -25.84
CA GLU A 171 -9.03 -4.58 -25.99
C GLU A 171 -8.85 -3.43 -24.99
N ILE A 172 -7.80 -3.52 -24.18
CA ILE A 172 -7.39 -2.45 -23.26
C ILE A 172 -6.60 -1.45 -24.11
N SER A 173 -7.01 -0.18 -24.14
CA SER A 173 -6.23 0.83 -24.87
C SER A 173 -4.83 0.98 -24.27
N ASP A 174 -3.82 1.13 -25.12
CA ASP A 174 -2.39 1.28 -24.74
C ASP A 174 -2.14 2.31 -23.62
N ASP A 175 -2.95 3.37 -23.56
CA ASP A 175 -2.88 4.42 -22.51
C ASP A 175 -3.25 3.93 -21.08
N GLU A 176 -3.85 2.74 -20.95
CA GLU A 176 -4.28 2.15 -19.67
C GLU A 176 -3.54 0.86 -19.28
N GLU A 177 -2.76 0.27 -20.20
CA GLU A 177 -1.79 -0.78 -19.86
C GLU A 177 -0.80 -0.24 -18.81
N ASP A 178 -0.32 -1.11 -17.92
CA ASP A 178 0.77 -0.72 -17.04
C ASP A 178 2.05 -0.68 -17.88
N ASP A 179 2.33 0.49 -18.47
CA ASP A 179 3.53 0.73 -19.26
C ASP A 179 4.77 0.31 -18.48
N VAL A 180 5.30 -0.85 -18.88
CA VAL A 180 6.50 -1.45 -18.30
C VAL A 180 7.69 -0.50 -18.39
N ASN A 181 7.68 0.41 -19.36
CA ASN A 181 8.73 1.39 -19.61
C ASN A 181 8.56 2.68 -18.79
N ALA A 182 7.42 2.91 -18.15
CA ALA A 182 7.16 4.16 -17.42
C ALA A 182 8.18 4.40 -16.30
N GLY A 183 9.05 5.40 -16.44
CA GLY A 183 10.11 5.70 -15.45
C GLY A 183 11.36 4.82 -15.56
N MET A 184 11.51 4.06 -16.65
CA MET A 184 12.73 3.32 -16.96
C MET A 184 13.67 4.16 -17.83
N GLU A 185 14.99 4.09 -17.61
CA GLU A 185 16.00 4.77 -18.44
C GLU A 185 16.10 4.16 -19.85
N LYS A 186 15.71 2.88 -20.00
CA LYS A 186 15.74 2.11 -21.25
C LYS A 186 14.43 1.34 -21.42
N PRO A 187 13.95 1.15 -22.66
CA PRO A 187 12.81 0.28 -22.93
C PRO A 187 13.12 -1.16 -22.52
N VAL A 188 12.15 -1.78 -21.85
CA VAL A 188 12.18 -3.16 -21.36
C VAL A 188 11.64 -4.04 -22.49
N GLU A 189 12.52 -4.85 -23.07
CA GLU A 189 12.16 -5.83 -24.07
C GLU A 189 12.18 -7.23 -23.44
N PHE A 190 11.07 -7.95 -23.57
CA PHE A 190 10.95 -9.33 -23.11
C PHE A 190 11.20 -10.28 -24.29
N PRO A 191 12.07 -11.29 -24.14
CA PRO A 191 12.25 -12.33 -25.15
C PRO A 191 10.93 -13.05 -25.44
N GLU A 192 10.62 -13.31 -26.72
CA GLU A 192 9.37 -13.96 -27.14
C GLU A 192 9.24 -15.40 -26.60
N ASP A 193 10.38 -16.06 -26.33
CA ASP A 193 10.45 -17.41 -25.78
C ASP A 193 10.30 -17.46 -24.25
N LEU A 194 10.33 -16.30 -23.57
CA LEU A 194 10.42 -16.24 -22.11
C LEU A 194 9.24 -16.94 -21.41
N GLY A 195 8.03 -16.85 -21.97
CA GLY A 195 6.83 -17.50 -21.43
C GLY A 195 6.79 -19.04 -21.60
N THR A 196 7.64 -19.59 -22.47
CA THR A 196 7.72 -21.03 -22.75
C THR A 196 8.80 -21.75 -21.94
N LEU A 197 9.66 -20.99 -21.25
CA LEU A 197 10.75 -21.54 -20.46
C LEU A 197 10.24 -22.16 -19.15
N PRO A 198 10.97 -23.15 -18.59
CA PRO A 198 10.70 -23.64 -17.25
C PRO A 198 10.70 -22.49 -16.24
N PRO A 199 9.83 -22.52 -15.20
CA PRO A 199 9.62 -21.39 -14.29
C PRO A 199 10.90 -20.86 -13.61
N ILE A 200 11.87 -21.74 -13.33
CA ILE A 200 13.16 -21.36 -12.75
C ILE A 200 14.03 -20.60 -13.76
N ASP A 201 14.03 -21.01 -15.02
CA ASP A 201 14.84 -20.35 -16.05
C ASP A 201 14.19 -19.03 -16.49
N MET A 202 12.85 -18.97 -16.48
CA MET A 202 12.11 -17.72 -16.59
C MET A 202 12.49 -16.72 -15.47
N ALA A 203 12.59 -17.19 -14.22
CA ALA A 203 13.00 -16.34 -13.10
C ALA A 203 14.47 -15.84 -13.22
N LYS A 204 15.38 -16.67 -13.75
CA LYS A 204 16.77 -16.24 -14.03
C LYS A 204 16.83 -15.21 -15.15
N LYS A 205 16.07 -15.41 -16.23
CA LYS A 205 15.97 -14.46 -17.33
C LYS A 205 15.34 -13.14 -16.89
N MET A 206 14.31 -13.21 -16.05
CA MET A 206 13.72 -12.03 -15.41
C MET A 206 14.75 -11.29 -14.55
N LEU A 207 15.61 -12.00 -13.80
CA LEU A 207 16.69 -11.39 -13.03
C LEU A 207 17.70 -10.65 -13.92
N GLU A 208 18.08 -11.23 -15.07
CA GLU A 208 18.95 -10.57 -16.07
C GLU A 208 18.34 -9.24 -16.54
N ILE A 209 17.06 -9.26 -16.93
CA ILE A 209 16.32 -8.05 -17.35
C ILE A 209 16.28 -7.03 -16.21
N CYS A 210 15.92 -7.43 -14.99
CA CYS A 210 15.88 -6.51 -13.86
C CYS A 210 17.25 -5.88 -13.54
N ARG A 211 18.35 -6.62 -13.72
CA ARG A 211 19.73 -6.10 -13.53
C ARG A 211 20.13 -5.11 -14.62
N GLU A 212 19.80 -5.39 -15.87
CA GLU A 212 20.02 -4.46 -16.99
C GLU A 212 19.34 -3.11 -16.75
N HIS A 213 18.13 -3.19 -16.19
CA HIS A 213 17.30 -2.04 -15.84
C HIS A 213 17.62 -1.44 -14.45
N LYS A 214 18.69 -1.92 -13.78
CA LYS A 214 19.21 -1.41 -12.51
C LYS A 214 18.18 -1.40 -11.36
N LEU A 215 17.28 -2.38 -11.32
CA LEU A 215 16.37 -2.57 -10.18
C LEU A 215 17.17 -2.93 -8.92
N THR A 216 16.68 -2.52 -7.75
CA THR A 216 17.37 -2.67 -6.46
C THR A 216 17.15 -4.05 -5.81
N LEU A 217 17.39 -5.12 -6.58
CA LEU A 217 17.26 -6.50 -6.15
C LEU A 217 18.34 -6.92 -5.13
N PRO A 218 18.12 -8.00 -4.34
CA PRO A 218 19.13 -8.58 -3.47
C PRO A 218 20.44 -8.89 -4.22
N GLN A 219 21.60 -8.70 -3.55
CA GLN A 219 22.90 -8.99 -4.15
C GLN A 219 23.14 -10.50 -4.33
N ALA A 220 22.62 -11.32 -3.41
CA ALA A 220 22.72 -12.76 -3.53
C ALA A 220 21.82 -13.27 -4.66
N ASP A 221 22.41 -13.90 -5.67
CA ASP A 221 21.70 -14.42 -6.85
C ASP A 221 20.52 -15.32 -6.46
N ASN A 222 20.70 -16.20 -5.47
CA ASN A 222 19.66 -17.11 -5.01
C ASN A 222 18.44 -16.36 -4.43
N ASP A 223 18.66 -15.30 -3.67
CA ASP A 223 17.58 -14.50 -3.09
C ASP A 223 16.88 -13.66 -4.16
N ALA A 224 17.65 -13.11 -5.11
CA ALA A 224 17.09 -12.35 -6.21
C ALA A 224 16.24 -13.23 -7.14
N VAL A 225 16.72 -14.44 -7.49
CA VAL A 225 15.94 -15.41 -8.27
C VAL A 225 14.67 -15.82 -7.52
N ARG A 226 14.73 -16.02 -6.20
CA ARG A 226 13.56 -16.37 -5.39
C ARG A 226 12.50 -15.26 -5.40
N GLU A 227 12.91 -14.00 -5.34
CA GLU A 227 11.98 -12.86 -5.45
C GLU A 227 11.37 -12.77 -6.85
N CYS A 228 12.17 -12.92 -7.91
CA CYS A 228 11.68 -12.98 -9.29
C CYS A 228 10.66 -14.11 -9.48
N TYR A 229 10.97 -15.31 -8.99
CA TYR A 229 10.07 -16.47 -9.04
C TYR A 229 8.76 -16.21 -8.29
N THR A 230 8.84 -15.61 -7.10
CA THR A 230 7.65 -15.28 -6.30
C THR A 230 6.73 -14.30 -7.02
N LYS A 231 7.29 -13.32 -7.76
CA LYS A 231 6.48 -12.37 -8.53
C LYS A 231 5.91 -12.97 -9.81
N LEU A 232 6.64 -13.88 -10.45
CA LEU A 232 6.14 -14.70 -11.55
C LEU A 232 4.96 -15.59 -11.12
N GLN A 233 5.05 -16.26 -9.97
CA GLN A 233 3.92 -17.03 -9.45
C GLN A 233 2.71 -16.16 -9.13
N ALA A 234 2.94 -14.91 -8.70
CA ALA A 234 1.86 -13.95 -8.43
C ALA A 234 1.24 -13.36 -9.70
N SER A 235 1.85 -13.57 -10.87
CA SER A 235 1.39 -13.06 -12.17
C SER A 235 0.78 -14.13 -13.07
N ILE A 236 0.53 -15.34 -12.55
CA ILE A 236 -0.20 -16.37 -13.31
C ILE A 236 -1.58 -15.83 -13.67
N ASP A 237 -1.91 -15.88 -14.96
CA ASP A 237 -3.18 -15.44 -15.50
C ASP A 237 -4.27 -16.52 -15.39
N TYR A 238 -5.41 -16.32 -16.06
CA TYR A 238 -6.52 -17.26 -16.00
C TYR A 238 -6.29 -18.54 -16.79
N ASN A 239 -5.37 -18.53 -17.76
CA ASN A 239 -5.04 -19.68 -18.60
C ASN A 239 -3.93 -20.56 -17.98
N ASP A 240 -3.59 -20.31 -16.72
CA ASP A 240 -2.40 -20.87 -16.05
C ASP A 240 -1.09 -20.49 -16.76
N GLU A 241 -1.08 -19.38 -17.50
CA GLU A 241 0.09 -18.85 -18.20
C GLU A 241 0.75 -17.74 -17.37
N TYR A 242 2.07 -17.62 -17.48
CA TYR A 242 2.83 -16.60 -16.74
C TYR A 242 2.74 -15.25 -17.46
N ASP A 243 2.11 -14.25 -16.85
CA ASP A 243 2.18 -12.87 -17.32
C ASP A 243 3.51 -12.23 -16.88
N VAL A 244 4.49 -12.28 -17.78
CA VAL A 244 5.85 -11.73 -17.62
C VAL A 244 5.81 -10.21 -17.39
N LYS A 245 4.92 -9.48 -18.08
CA LYS A 245 4.82 -8.01 -17.97
C LYS A 245 4.31 -7.63 -16.59
N THR A 246 3.27 -8.29 -16.10
CA THR A 246 2.75 -8.10 -14.75
C THR A 246 3.78 -8.46 -13.69
N ALA A 247 4.52 -9.57 -13.86
CA ALA A 247 5.61 -9.94 -12.94
C ALA A 247 6.69 -8.87 -12.85
N PHE A 248 7.11 -8.33 -14.00
CA PHE A 248 8.12 -7.26 -14.06
C PHE A 248 7.61 -5.98 -13.38
N ASN A 249 6.36 -5.59 -13.61
CA ASN A 249 5.76 -4.44 -12.94
C ASN A 249 5.71 -4.64 -11.41
N LEU A 250 5.37 -5.84 -10.93
CA LEU A 250 5.44 -6.17 -9.51
C LEU A 250 6.87 -6.07 -8.95
N LEU A 251 7.88 -6.51 -9.72
CA LEU A 251 9.29 -6.38 -9.35
C LEU A 251 9.75 -4.93 -9.32
N LYS A 252 9.38 -4.14 -10.33
CA LYS A 252 9.65 -2.70 -10.42
C LYS A 252 9.02 -1.93 -9.26
N GLU A 253 7.82 -2.28 -8.83
CA GLU A 253 7.20 -1.67 -7.66
C GLU A 253 7.84 -2.08 -6.33
N SER A 254 8.31 -3.32 -6.22
CA SER A 254 8.96 -3.83 -5.01
C SER A 254 10.43 -3.39 -4.89
N PHE A 255 11.11 -3.27 -6.02
CA PHE A 255 12.54 -2.98 -6.13
C PHE A 255 12.78 -1.91 -7.20
N PRO A 256 12.25 -0.68 -7.01
CA PRO A 256 12.40 0.37 -8.00
C PRO A 256 13.87 0.66 -8.29
N PRO A 257 14.20 1.11 -9.51
CA PRO A 257 15.54 1.62 -9.81
C PRO A 257 15.81 2.85 -8.94
N LEU A 258 17.07 3.01 -8.52
CA LEU A 258 17.49 4.20 -7.78
C LEU A 258 17.23 5.45 -8.63
N THR A 259 16.53 6.44 -8.06
CA THR A 259 16.33 7.71 -8.74
C THR A 259 17.66 8.42 -8.97
N ALA A 260 17.74 9.35 -9.93
CA ALA A 260 18.94 10.16 -10.13
C ALA A 260 19.37 10.90 -8.85
N GLU A 261 18.39 11.30 -8.03
CA GLU A 261 18.60 11.90 -6.72
C GLU A 261 19.16 10.90 -5.72
N GLU A 262 18.65 9.67 -5.65
CA GLU A 262 19.18 8.63 -4.76
C GLU A 262 20.58 8.14 -5.18
N LYS A 263 20.87 8.11 -6.49
CA LYS A 263 22.22 7.84 -7.01
C LYS A 263 23.22 8.94 -6.62
N ALA A 264 22.74 10.17 -6.41
CA ALA A 264 23.55 11.33 -6.00
C ALA A 264 23.61 11.57 -4.48
N GLY A 265 23.00 10.69 -3.66
CA GLY A 265 22.95 10.88 -2.21
C GLY A 265 21.85 11.84 -1.74
N GLY A 266 20.69 11.80 -2.42
CA GLY A 266 19.44 12.52 -2.14
C GLY A 266 19.48 14.04 -2.42
N PRO A 267 18.35 14.75 -2.24
CA PRO A 267 18.30 16.20 -2.44
C PRO A 267 19.26 16.92 -1.50
N ALA A 268 19.91 17.98 -1.97
CA ALA A 268 20.83 18.77 -1.16
C ALA A 268 20.12 19.27 0.11
N PRO A 269 20.74 19.15 1.31
CA PRO A 269 20.15 19.67 2.52
C PRO A 269 20.01 21.19 2.42
N ARG A 270 18.95 21.72 3.03
CA ARG A 270 18.70 23.17 3.11
C ARG A 270 19.85 23.92 3.76
N ASN A 271 20.53 23.29 4.73
CA ASN A 271 21.79 23.76 5.26
C ASN A 271 22.96 22.86 4.77
N PRO A 272 23.95 23.40 4.03
CA PRO A 272 25.04 22.62 3.47
C PRO A 272 25.93 21.96 4.53
N ALA A 273 26.00 22.49 5.76
CA ALA A 273 26.77 21.89 6.85
C ALA A 273 26.26 20.49 7.24
N ASN A 274 24.98 20.20 6.98
CA ASN A 274 24.38 18.90 7.28
C ASN A 274 24.63 17.85 6.18
N ALA A 275 25.29 18.19 5.06
CA ALA A 275 25.45 17.29 3.92
C ALA A 275 26.23 16.01 4.28
N ALA A 276 27.31 16.14 5.04
CA ALA A 276 28.10 14.99 5.47
C ALA A 276 27.30 14.03 6.37
N LEU A 277 26.48 14.59 7.27
CA LEU A 277 25.62 13.80 8.16
C LEU A 277 24.52 13.08 7.37
N CYS A 278 23.89 13.75 6.41
CA CYS A 278 22.88 13.15 5.54
C CYS A 278 23.47 12.00 4.71
N ALA A 279 24.65 12.20 4.11
CA ALA A 279 25.35 11.17 3.35
C ALA A 279 25.69 9.96 4.23
N ALA A 280 26.16 10.19 5.46
CA ALA A 280 26.45 9.11 6.40
C ALA A 280 25.18 8.32 6.81
N LEU A 281 24.06 9.02 7.03
CA LEU A 281 22.77 8.39 7.35
C LEU A 281 22.22 7.55 6.18
N GLU A 282 22.52 7.93 4.94
CA GLU A 282 22.17 7.13 3.77
C GLU A 282 23.09 5.94 3.58
N ALA A 283 24.39 6.09 3.84
CA ALA A 283 25.35 4.99 3.81
C ALA A 283 24.95 3.88 4.81
N ILE A 284 24.60 4.26 6.05
CA ILE A 284 24.14 3.28 7.04
C ILE A 284 22.77 2.70 6.72
N PHE A 285 21.88 3.47 6.06
CA PHE A 285 20.63 2.92 5.55
C PHE A 285 20.87 1.83 4.48
N ALA A 286 21.77 2.10 3.53
CA ALA A 286 22.12 1.14 2.48
C ALA A 286 22.70 -0.15 3.08
N ALA A 287 23.64 -0.03 4.02
CA ALA A 287 24.23 -1.16 4.72
C ALA A 287 23.20 -1.93 5.59
N ALA A 288 22.27 -1.23 6.23
CA ALA A 288 21.21 -1.84 7.04
C ALA A 288 20.16 -2.58 6.18
N LYS A 289 19.96 -2.19 4.92
CA LYS A 289 19.03 -2.86 4.00
C LYS A 289 19.55 -4.23 3.55
N THR A 290 20.87 -4.39 3.49
CA THR A 290 21.54 -5.62 3.06
C THR A 290 21.91 -6.55 4.21
N SER A 291 21.77 -6.10 5.46
CA SER A 291 22.04 -6.89 6.65
C SER A 291 20.76 -7.52 7.22
N PRO A 292 20.84 -8.57 8.07
CA PRO A 292 19.68 -9.20 8.70
C PRO A 292 19.00 -8.33 9.79
N GLU A 293 19.15 -7.00 9.74
CA GLU A 293 18.59 -6.05 10.69
C GLU A 293 17.10 -5.78 10.42
N ASP A 294 16.38 -5.30 11.44
CA ASP A 294 14.96 -4.97 11.35
C ASP A 294 14.69 -3.88 10.28
N PRO A 295 13.81 -4.14 9.28
CA PRO A 295 13.42 -3.15 8.27
C PRO A 295 12.95 -1.80 8.85
N MET A 296 12.32 -1.80 10.02
CA MET A 296 11.88 -0.58 10.71
C MET A 296 13.06 0.29 11.17
N LYS A 297 14.18 -0.34 11.56
CA LYS A 297 15.41 0.39 11.92
C LYS A 297 16.11 0.95 10.70
N ALA A 298 16.24 0.17 9.62
CA ALA A 298 16.77 0.66 8.36
C ALA A 298 15.99 1.91 7.90
N ALA A 299 14.65 1.81 7.87
CA ALA A 299 13.78 2.94 7.51
C ALA A 299 13.96 4.18 8.40
N SER A 300 14.36 4.02 9.67
CA SER A 300 14.59 5.14 10.58
C SER A 300 15.75 6.04 10.17
N TYR A 301 16.83 5.47 9.61
CA TYR A 301 18.00 6.23 9.13
C TYR A 301 17.62 7.13 7.96
N ARG A 302 16.88 6.58 6.99
CA ARG A 302 16.39 7.34 5.82
C ARG A 302 15.42 8.45 6.21
N LYS A 303 14.48 8.18 7.13
CA LYS A 303 13.54 9.20 7.63
C LYS A 303 14.27 10.33 8.37
N ALA A 304 15.30 10.00 9.14
CA ALA A 304 16.13 11.01 9.80
C ALA A 304 16.93 11.85 8.79
N ALA A 305 17.52 11.24 7.76
CA ALA A 305 18.21 11.97 6.70
C ALA A 305 17.28 12.98 6.02
N MET A 306 16.05 12.58 5.67
CA MET A 306 15.05 13.49 5.09
C MET A 306 14.70 14.64 6.04
N SER A 307 14.45 14.36 7.32
CA SER A 307 14.11 15.41 8.28
C SER A 307 15.28 16.35 8.57
N ILE A 308 16.54 15.87 8.52
CA ILE A 308 17.75 16.71 8.66
C ILE A 308 18.03 17.53 7.39
N ARG A 309 17.56 17.10 6.22
CA ARG A 309 17.63 17.92 5.00
C ARG A 309 16.72 19.14 5.05
N GLU A 310 15.59 19.07 5.75
CA GLU A 310 14.59 20.14 5.79
C GLU A 310 14.92 21.27 6.77
N ILE A 311 15.79 21.02 7.76
CA ILE A 311 16.18 22.02 8.76
C ILE A 311 17.14 23.06 8.20
N ASP A 312 17.02 24.28 8.72
CA ASP A 312 17.82 25.45 8.37
C ASP A 312 19.07 25.64 9.25
N PHE A 313 19.17 24.93 10.37
CA PHE A 313 20.31 24.99 11.29
C PHE A 313 21.25 23.79 11.15
N GLU A 314 22.51 23.98 11.56
CA GLU A 314 23.53 22.92 11.59
C GLU A 314 23.33 21.97 12.77
N VAL A 315 23.43 20.67 12.52
CA VAL A 315 23.40 19.65 13.57
C VAL A 315 24.77 19.52 14.22
N THR A 316 24.95 20.22 15.34
CA THR A 316 26.17 20.14 16.16
C THR A 316 26.08 19.16 17.32
N ASN A 317 24.86 18.73 17.68
CA ASN A 317 24.62 17.82 18.79
C ASN A 317 23.44 16.88 18.50
N GLY A 318 23.71 15.58 18.44
CA GLY A 318 22.72 14.54 18.15
C GLY A 318 21.65 14.38 19.24
N ILE A 319 21.99 14.69 20.49
CA ILE A 319 21.05 14.63 21.62
C ILE A 319 20.06 15.80 21.55
N ALA A 320 20.52 17.00 21.21
CA ALA A 320 19.70 18.20 21.08
C ALA A 320 18.63 18.10 19.99
N ILE A 321 18.93 17.38 18.89
CA ILE A 321 17.95 17.12 17.83
C ILE A 321 17.00 15.95 18.14
N SER A 322 17.31 15.13 19.15
CA SER A 322 16.43 14.04 19.58
C SER A 322 15.39 14.45 20.62
N LYS A 323 15.68 15.51 21.40
CA LYS A 323 14.86 16.00 22.51
C LYS A 323 15.01 17.51 22.66
N GLY A 324 13.92 18.20 23.01
CA GLY A 324 13.95 19.64 23.35
C GLY A 324 13.42 20.54 22.22
N LYS A 325 13.87 21.81 22.22
CA LYS A 325 13.38 22.85 21.30
C LYS A 325 13.84 22.66 19.84
N LEU A 326 15.02 22.05 19.65
CA LEU A 326 15.59 21.74 18.33
C LEU A 326 15.23 20.33 17.84
N LYS A 327 14.18 19.72 18.41
CA LYS A 327 13.80 18.36 18.09
C LYS A 327 13.43 18.23 16.61
N VAL A 328 14.16 17.38 15.91
CA VAL A 328 13.91 17.06 14.51
C VAL A 328 12.93 15.88 14.43
N PRO A 329 11.91 15.94 13.58
CA PRO A 329 11.03 14.80 13.32
C PRO A 329 11.83 13.55 12.95
N ASN A 330 11.35 12.37 13.33
CA ASN A 330 11.99 11.08 13.05
C ASN A 330 13.38 10.83 13.67
N VAL A 331 13.92 11.77 14.46
CA VAL A 331 15.14 11.55 15.25
C VAL A 331 14.77 11.22 16.69
N GLY A 332 14.78 9.92 17.03
CA GLY A 332 14.53 9.44 18.39
C GLY A 332 15.79 9.44 19.28
N PRO A 333 15.67 9.19 20.60
CA PRO A 333 16.82 9.22 21.52
C PRO A 333 17.95 8.27 21.13
N SER A 334 17.64 7.06 20.67
CA SER A 334 18.65 6.09 20.21
C SER A 334 19.36 6.53 18.94
N LEU A 335 18.63 7.18 18.02
CA LEU A 335 19.22 7.70 16.79
C LEU A 335 20.02 8.97 17.04
N GLY A 336 19.55 9.83 17.95
CA GLY A 336 20.30 11.00 18.41
C GLY A 336 21.63 10.63 19.07
N ALA A 337 21.67 9.56 19.87
CA ALA A 337 22.92 9.05 20.42
C ALA A 337 23.87 8.53 19.33
N GLN A 338 23.34 7.85 18.30
CA GLN A 338 24.15 7.41 17.15
C GLN A 338 24.67 8.59 16.33
N ILE A 339 23.87 9.63 16.13
CA ILE A 339 24.30 10.87 15.46
C ILE A 339 25.36 11.58 16.30
N GLN A 340 25.20 11.64 17.63
CA GLN A 340 26.20 12.20 18.54
C GLN A 340 27.54 11.45 18.42
N PHE A 341 27.48 10.12 18.43
CA PHE A 341 28.66 9.29 18.21
C PHE A 341 29.30 9.55 16.85
N TRP A 342 28.51 9.72 15.79
CA TRP A 342 29.02 10.07 14.47
C TRP A 342 29.68 11.45 14.44
N ILE A 343 29.11 12.45 15.11
CA ILE A 343 29.72 13.79 15.23
C ILE A 343 31.08 13.71 15.92
N GLU A 344 31.20 12.88 16.96
CA GLU A 344 32.44 12.71 17.73
C GLU A 344 33.50 11.85 17.01
N ASN A 345 33.08 10.82 16.28
CA ASN A 345 33.98 9.77 15.75
C ASN A 345 34.05 9.71 14.22
N GLY A 346 33.24 10.51 13.50
CA GLY A 346 33.15 10.52 12.04
C GLY A 346 32.51 9.28 11.41
N ARG A 347 32.04 8.33 12.21
CA ARG A 347 31.46 7.05 11.76
C ARG A 347 30.36 6.57 12.69
N PHE A 348 29.38 5.83 12.17
CA PHE A 348 28.36 5.22 13.02
C PHE A 348 28.86 3.91 13.62
N GLU A 349 28.67 3.71 14.93
CA GLU A 349 29.05 2.49 15.65
C GLU A 349 28.50 1.20 15.01
N ARG A 350 27.30 1.27 14.43
CA ARG A 350 26.64 0.11 13.82
C ARG A 350 27.14 -0.26 12.43
N MET A 351 27.88 0.62 11.75
CA MET A 351 28.39 0.35 10.40
C MET A 351 29.27 -0.89 10.36
N GLU A 352 30.16 -1.07 11.35
CA GLU A 352 31.07 -2.22 11.42
C GLU A 352 30.33 -3.56 11.52
N TYR A 353 29.13 -3.58 12.09
CA TYR A 353 28.33 -4.80 12.19
C TYR A 353 27.65 -5.10 10.86
N TYR A 354 27.09 -4.08 10.20
CA TYR A 354 26.44 -4.25 8.91
C TYR A 354 27.43 -4.64 7.81
N GLU A 355 28.64 -4.08 7.81
CA GLU A 355 29.72 -4.47 6.88
C GLU A 355 30.15 -5.93 7.07
N ARG A 356 30.06 -6.46 8.29
CA ARG A 356 30.32 -7.88 8.61
C ARG A 356 29.11 -8.79 8.43
N GLY A 357 27.95 -8.25 8.06
CA GLY A 357 26.70 -9.01 7.95
C GLY A 357 26.10 -9.47 9.28
N GLU A 358 26.51 -8.86 10.39
CA GLU A 358 26.07 -9.19 11.74
C GLU A 358 24.96 -8.24 12.23
N ILE A 359 24.15 -8.71 13.19
CA ILE A 359 23.17 -7.85 13.88
C ILE A 359 23.88 -7.15 15.06
N PRO A 360 23.86 -5.81 15.14
CA PRO A 360 24.48 -5.11 16.26
C PRO A 360 23.78 -5.47 17.59
N PRO A 361 24.54 -5.57 18.70
CA PRO A 361 23.99 -5.94 20.00
C PRO A 361 22.87 -4.98 20.40
N SER A 362 21.75 -5.54 20.88
CA SER A 362 20.60 -4.75 21.33
C SER A 362 21.01 -3.86 22.49
N THR A 363 20.89 -2.54 22.30
CA THR A 363 21.07 -1.55 23.38
C THR A 363 19.90 -1.62 24.35
N LYS A 364 19.78 -2.72 25.10
CA LYS A 364 19.01 -2.79 26.34
C LYS A 364 19.99 -2.56 27.49
N LYS A 365 20.08 -1.30 27.92
CA LYS A 365 20.53 -0.94 29.27
C LYS A 365 19.41 -0.18 29.93
#